data_AF-A0A2D6XH45-F1
#
_entry.id   AF-A0A2D6XH45-F1
#
_cell.length_a   1.000
_cell.length_b   1.000
_cell.length_c   1.000
_cell.angle_alpha   90.00
_cell.angle_beta   90.00
_cell.angle_gamma   90.00
#
_symmetry.space_group_name_H-M   'P 1'
#
loop_
_entity.id
_entity.type
_entity.pdbx_description
1 polymer ?
#
loop_
_entity_poly.entity_id
_entity_poly.type
_entity_poly.pdbx_seq_one_letter_code
_entity_poly.pdbx_strand_id
1 'polypeptide(L)'
;MLLSVIERVLLVNIMPREGSVINLKLLREFRESLSFSEEENKALSLSVDDHGSVHWRLLDDDGNAIPQVKEIPVNQIMFDIAKKTLAKMNKDEILKEEHLPLYEKFCEAGD
;
A
#
# COMPACT_ATOMS: atom_id res chain seq x y z
N MET A 1 -0.95 -10.94 -3.18
CA MET A 1 0.43 -10.44 -2.92
C MET A 1 0.55 -10.05 -1.46
N LEU A 2 1.63 -10.42 -0.77
CA LEU A 2 1.87 -10.01 0.62
C LEU A 2 2.37 -8.57 0.70
N LEU A 3 1.61 -7.70 1.37
CA LEU A 3 1.95 -6.30 1.59
C LEU A 3 1.94 -5.96 3.09
N SER A 4 2.91 -5.17 3.52
CA SER A 4 3.00 -4.63 4.87
C SER A 4 2.06 -3.44 5.09
N VAL A 5 1.88 -3.03 6.35
CA VAL A 5 1.13 -1.81 6.72
C VAL A 5 1.63 -0.60 5.94
N ILE A 6 2.95 -0.36 5.94
CA ILE A 6 3.55 0.80 5.26
C ILE A 6 3.41 0.70 3.74
N GLU A 7 3.61 -0.48 3.17
CA GLU A 7 3.45 -0.70 1.72
C GLU A 7 2.03 -0.44 1.26
N ARG A 8 1.01 -0.82 2.05
CA ARG A 8 -0.40 -0.54 1.73
C ARG A 8 -0.69 0.96 1.74
N VAL A 9 -0.20 1.69 2.74
CA VAL A 9 -0.35 3.15 2.83
C VAL A 9 0.34 3.84 1.66
N LEU A 10 1.59 3.49 1.38
CA LEU A 10 2.35 4.06 0.26
C LEU A 10 1.69 3.75 -1.08
N LEU A 11 1.21 2.52 -1.27
CA LEU A 11 0.54 2.13 -2.51
C LEU A 11 -0.74 2.94 -2.73
N VAL A 12 -1.55 3.18 -1.71
CA VAL A 12 -2.72 4.07 -1.80
C VAL A 12 -2.33 5.49 -2.22
N ASN A 13 -1.20 5.99 -1.72
CA ASN A 13 -0.74 7.36 -1.96
C ASN A 13 -0.21 7.58 -3.37
N ILE A 14 0.49 6.59 -3.95
CA ILE A 14 1.04 6.73 -5.31
C ILE A 14 0.01 6.44 -6.41
N MET A 15 -1.08 5.74 -6.09
CA MET A 15 -2.08 5.33 -7.09
C MET A 15 -2.71 6.53 -7.80
N PRO A 16 -2.89 6.46 -9.14
CA PRO A 16 -3.42 7.56 -9.92
C PRO A 16 -4.83 7.98 -9.47
N ARG A 17 -5.11 9.27 -9.56
CA ARG A 17 -6.41 9.86 -9.21
C ARG A 17 -7.27 10.19 -10.44
N GLU A 18 -6.73 9.96 -11.63
CA GLU A 18 -7.36 10.22 -12.92
C GLU A 18 -7.25 9.00 -13.83
N GLY A 19 -8.15 8.89 -14.80
CA GLY A 19 -8.20 7.77 -15.73
C GLY A 19 -9.59 7.56 -16.34
N SER A 20 -9.75 6.46 -17.08
CA SER A 20 -11.07 6.05 -17.60
C SER A 20 -12.03 5.69 -16.45
N VAL A 21 -13.34 5.80 -16.68
CA VAL A 21 -14.36 5.43 -15.68
C VAL A 21 -14.19 4.00 -15.19
N ILE A 22 -13.82 3.07 -16.09
CA ILE A 22 -13.55 1.67 -15.74
C ILE A 22 -12.35 1.58 -14.79
N ASN A 23 -11.24 2.24 -15.11
CA ASN A 23 -10.04 2.23 -14.27
C ASN A 23 -10.31 2.87 -12.90
N LEU A 24 -11.07 3.97 -12.85
CA LEU A 24 -11.42 4.64 -11.60
C LEU A 24 -12.28 3.76 -10.69
N LYS A 25 -13.19 2.96 -11.25
CA LYS A 25 -13.98 1.99 -10.47
C LYS A 25 -13.10 0.87 -9.90
N LEU A 26 -12.24 0.29 -10.73
CA LEU A 26 -11.30 -0.75 -10.28
C LEU A 26 -10.31 -0.22 -9.23
N LEU A 27 -9.81 1.00 -9.40
CA LEU A 27 -8.94 1.67 -8.43
C LEU A 27 -9.64 1.91 -7.10
N ARG A 28 -10.94 2.22 -7.12
CA ARG A 28 -11.73 2.35 -5.89
C ARG A 28 -11.80 1.02 -5.14
N GLU A 29 -12.18 -0.06 -5.82
CA GLU A 29 -12.24 -1.40 -5.22
C GLU A 29 -10.87 -1.84 -4.68
N PHE A 30 -9.80 -1.53 -5.41
CA PHE A 30 -8.44 -1.84 -4.97
C PHE A 30 -8.00 -1.01 -3.76
N ARG A 31 -8.35 0.28 -3.69
CA ARG A 31 -8.09 1.09 -2.48
C ARG A 31 -8.86 0.57 -1.27
N GLU A 32 -10.09 0.10 -1.48
CA GLU A 32 -10.89 -0.55 -0.43
C GLU A 32 -10.20 -1.85 0.04
N SER A 33 -9.62 -2.65 -0.86
CA SER A 33 -8.87 -3.86 -0.47
C SER A 33 -7.55 -3.57 0.27
N LEU A 34 -6.90 -2.45 -0.03
CA LEU A 34 -5.71 -1.97 0.68
C LEU A 34 -6.03 -1.41 2.07
N SER A 35 -7.27 -0.99 2.30
CA SER A 35 -7.72 -0.42 3.58
C SER A 35 -7.70 -1.46 4.70
N PHE A 36 -7.68 -0.99 5.94
CA PHE A 36 -7.61 -1.85 7.12
C PHE A 36 -9.00 -2.24 7.60
N SER A 37 -9.23 -3.53 7.89
CA SER A 37 -10.48 -3.98 8.50
C SER A 37 -10.65 -3.41 9.91
N GLU A 38 -11.85 -3.51 10.49
CA GLU A 38 -12.09 -3.09 11.88
C GLU A 38 -11.19 -3.85 12.87
N GLU A 39 -10.98 -5.15 12.62
CA GLU A 39 -10.10 -6.00 13.43
C GLU A 39 -8.64 -5.54 13.33
N GLU A 40 -8.16 -5.24 12.12
CA GLU A 40 -6.82 -4.70 11.89
C GLU A 40 -6.65 -3.34 12.56
N ASN A 41 -7.63 -2.44 12.43
CA ASN A 41 -7.60 -1.12 13.06
C ASN A 41 -7.51 -1.21 14.58
N LYS A 42 -8.24 -2.14 15.20
CA LYS A 42 -8.18 -2.38 16.66
C LYS A 42 -6.83 -2.93 17.07
N ALA A 43 -6.37 -4.00 16.40
CA ALA A 43 -5.11 -4.65 16.72
C ALA A 43 -3.92 -3.69 16.55
N LEU A 44 -3.82 -3.03 15.39
CA LEU A 44 -2.76 -2.08 15.08
C LEU A 44 -2.89 -0.76 15.85
N SER A 45 -4.08 -0.44 16.36
CA SER A 45 -4.39 0.85 17.02
C SER A 45 -3.93 2.03 16.16
N LEU A 46 -4.34 2.00 14.89
CA LEU A 46 -3.97 3.00 13.89
C LEU A 46 -4.40 4.39 14.34
N SER A 47 -3.46 5.33 14.35
CA SER A 47 -3.70 6.72 14.71
C SER A 47 -2.91 7.65 13.79
N VAL A 48 -3.40 8.89 13.66
CA VAL A 48 -2.74 9.95 12.91
C VAL A 48 -2.49 11.08 13.88
N ASP A 49 -1.25 11.58 13.94
CA ASP A 49 -0.92 12.73 14.78
C ASP A 49 -1.29 14.07 14.10
N ASP A 50 -1.13 15.17 14.83
CA ASP A 50 -1.43 16.52 14.36
C ASP A 50 -0.55 16.96 13.17
N HIS A 51 0.53 16.23 12.88
CA HIS A 51 1.43 16.46 11.75
C HIS A 51 1.09 15.59 10.53
N GLY A 52 0.06 14.74 10.63
CA GLY A 52 -0.34 13.82 9.57
C GLY A 52 0.49 12.54 9.49
N SER A 53 1.32 12.24 10.49
CA SER A 53 2.07 10.99 10.54
C SER A 53 1.19 9.86 11.06
N VAL A 54 1.30 8.69 10.44
CA VAL A 54 0.53 7.49 10.81
C VAL A 54 1.34 6.64 11.79
N HIS A 55 0.73 6.27 12.91
CA HIS A 55 1.31 5.43 13.95
C HIS A 55 0.52 4.14 14.12
N TRP A 56 1.22 3.03 14.37
CA TRP A 56 0.62 1.74 14.67
C TRP A 56 1.50 0.91 15.61
N ARG A 57 0.90 -0.08 16.27
CA ARG A 57 1.57 -0.99 17.19
C ARG A 57 2.21 -2.18 16.47
N LEU A 58 3.39 -2.57 16.95
CA LEU A 58 4.09 -3.78 16.53
C LEU A 58 3.82 -4.97 17.46
N LEU A 59 3.56 -4.69 18.73
CA LEU A 59 3.29 -5.67 19.78
C LEU A 59 1.92 -5.38 20.42
N ASP A 60 1.23 -6.44 20.85
CA ASP A 60 0.03 -6.33 21.69
C ASP A 60 0.40 -6.03 23.16
N ASP A 61 -0.61 -5.92 24.02
CA ASP A 61 -0.42 -5.58 25.45
C ASP A 61 0.34 -6.67 26.24
N ASP A 62 0.37 -7.90 25.72
CA ASP A 62 1.08 -9.05 26.29
C ASP A 62 2.49 -9.22 25.68
N GLY A 63 2.90 -8.36 24.75
CA GLY A 63 4.20 -8.37 24.10
C GLY A 63 4.30 -9.33 22.89
N ASN A 64 3.20 -9.87 22.38
CA ASN A 64 3.20 -10.71 21.18
C ASN A 64 3.20 -9.86 19.91
N ALA A 65 3.83 -10.36 18.85
CA ALA A 65 3.86 -9.68 17.57
C ALA A 65 2.48 -9.61 16.91
N ILE A 66 2.07 -8.39 16.54
CA ILE A 66 0.87 -8.16 15.74
C ILE A 66 1.21 -8.41 14.26
N PRO A 67 0.37 -9.12 13.48
CA PRO A 67 0.60 -9.30 12.05
C PRO A 67 0.76 -7.96 11.32
N GLN A 68 1.95 -7.75 10.73
CA GLN A 68 2.29 -6.52 10.00
C GLN A 68 2.13 -6.64 8.49
N VAL A 69 1.84 -7.84 7.99
CA VAL A 69 1.67 -8.14 6.57
C VAL A 69 0.34 -8.84 6.34
N LYS A 70 -0.28 -8.56 5.20
CA LYS A 70 -1.55 -9.18 4.77
C LYS A 70 -1.48 -9.51 3.29
N GLU A 71 -2.12 -10.61 2.92
CA GLU A 71 -2.34 -10.91 1.52
C GLU A 71 -3.41 -9.98 0.95
N ILE A 72 -3.01 -9.17 -0.02
CA ILE A 72 -3.90 -8.27 -0.75
C ILE A 72 -4.15 -8.84 -2.15
N PRO A 73 -5.42 -8.92 -2.59
CA PRO A 73 -5.74 -9.29 -3.95
C PRO A 73 -5.34 -8.15 -4.90
N VAL A 74 -4.32 -8.40 -5.72
CA VAL A 74 -3.87 -7.48 -6.76
C VAL A 74 -4.16 -8.15 -8.10
N ASN A 75 -5.14 -7.65 -8.84
CA ASN A 75 -5.41 -8.13 -10.19
C ASN A 75 -4.39 -7.56 -11.19
N GLN A 76 -4.31 -8.13 -12.39
CA GLN A 76 -3.33 -7.72 -13.40
C GLN A 76 -3.42 -6.23 -13.76
N ILE A 77 -4.63 -5.66 -13.85
CA ILE A 77 -4.80 -4.24 -14.21
C ILE A 77 -4.22 -3.35 -13.11
N MET A 78 -4.47 -3.65 -11.84
CA MET A 78 -3.93 -2.89 -10.71
C MET A 78 -2.42 -3.06 -10.59
N PHE A 79 -1.92 -4.27 -10.86
CA PHE A 79 -0.49 -4.54 -10.92
C PHE A 79 0.18 -3.69 -12.00
N ASP A 80 -0.36 -3.65 -13.21
CA ASP A 80 0.17 -2.86 -14.32
C ASP A 80 0.13 -1.35 -14.03
N ILE A 81 -0.93 -0.88 -13.36
CA ILE A 81 -1.04 0.53 -12.93
C ILE A 81 0.03 0.86 -11.88
N ALA A 82 0.21 0.01 -10.85
CA ALA A 82 1.24 0.19 -9.84
C ALA A 82 2.64 0.21 -10.46
N LYS A 83 2.95 -0.79 -11.29
CA LYS A 83 4.22 -0.91 -12.02
C LYS A 83 4.50 0.32 -12.89
N LYS A 84 3.53 0.78 -13.68
CA LYS A 84 3.67 1.99 -14.52
C LYS A 84 3.89 3.24 -13.69
N THR A 85 3.20 3.37 -12.56
CA THR A 85 3.34 4.50 -11.64
C THR A 85 4.73 4.54 -11.04
N LEU A 86 5.20 3.43 -10.47
CA LEU A 86 6.53 3.30 -9.88
C LEU A 86 7.64 3.48 -10.92
N ALA A 87 7.51 2.89 -12.11
CA ALA A 87 8.46 3.06 -13.20
C ALA A 87 8.55 4.53 -13.67
N LYS A 88 7.41 5.25 -13.71
CA LYS A 88 7.40 6.68 -14.00
C LYS A 88 8.10 7.47 -12.90
N MET A 89 7.79 7.21 -11.63
CA MET A 89 8.45 7.87 -10.50
C MET A 89 9.98 7.64 -10.50
N ASN A 90 10.43 6.44 -10.89
CA ASN A 90 11.86 6.12 -11.04
C ASN A 90 12.48 6.95 -12.16
N LYS A 91 11.83 6.96 -13.34
CA LYS A 91 12.29 7.73 -14.50
C LYS A 91 12.35 9.23 -14.20
N ASP A 92 11.43 9.73 -13.40
CA ASP A 92 11.34 11.14 -13.01
C ASP A 92 12.25 11.47 -11.80
N GLU A 93 13.02 10.50 -11.27
CA GLU A 93 13.93 10.63 -10.11
C GLU A 93 13.24 11.15 -8.83
N ILE A 94 11.96 10.80 -8.63
CA ILE A 94 11.15 11.21 -7.47
C ILE A 94 10.81 10.06 -6.53
N LEU A 95 11.34 8.85 -6.76
CA LEU A 95 11.25 7.76 -5.79
C LEU A 95 12.01 8.14 -4.52
N LYS A 96 11.36 7.94 -3.39
CA LYS A 96 11.98 8.01 -2.06
C LYS A 96 12.33 6.60 -1.57
N GLU A 97 13.24 6.49 -0.62
CA GLU A 97 13.67 5.23 0.01
C GLU A 97 12.49 4.36 0.48
N GLU A 98 11.45 4.99 1.05
CA GLU A 98 10.22 4.30 1.49
C GLU A 98 9.51 3.51 0.37
N HIS A 99 9.71 3.87 -0.90
CA HIS A 99 9.10 3.20 -2.04
C HIS A 99 9.89 1.99 -2.55
N LEU A 100 11.14 1.78 -2.11
CA LEU A 100 11.99 0.69 -2.60
C LEU A 100 11.32 -0.69 -2.47
N PRO A 101 10.68 -1.06 -1.34
CA PRO A 101 10.02 -2.37 -1.24
C PRO A 101 8.88 -2.55 -2.25
N LEU A 102 8.13 -1.49 -2.55
CA LEU A 102 7.10 -1.52 -3.59
C LEU A 102 7.71 -1.62 -4.98
N TYR A 103 8.77 -0.86 -5.25
CA TYR A 103 9.47 -0.92 -6.53
C TYR A 103 9.99 -2.34 -6.81
N GLU A 104 10.68 -2.94 -5.84
CA GLU A 104 11.15 -4.33 -5.93
C GLU A 104 9.99 -5.29 -6.24
N LYS A 105 8.87 -5.19 -5.50
CA LYS A 105 7.71 -6.09 -5.67
C LYS A 105 6.96 -5.95 -6.99
N PHE A 106 6.93 -4.77 -7.60
CA PHE A 106 6.14 -4.52 -8.82
C PHE A 106 6.99 -4.41 -10.09
N CYS A 107 8.26 -4.03 -9.97
CA CYS A 107 9.14 -3.75 -11.10
C CYS A 107 10.30 -4.75 -11.24
N GLU A 108 10.78 -5.35 -10.14
CA GLU A 108 11.94 -6.25 -10.15
C GLU A 108 11.60 -7.71 -9.84
N ALA A 109 10.47 -7.97 -9.17
CA ALA A 109 9.88 -9.30 -9.09
C ALA A 109 9.48 -9.71 -10.51
N GLY A 110 10.37 -10.50 -11.14
CA GLY A 110 10.33 -10.84 -12.56
C GLY A 110 9.07 -11.58 -13.01
N ASP A 111 8.90 -11.57 -14.33
CA ASP A 111 7.94 -12.33 -15.14
C ASP A 111 7.88 -13.83 -14.79
#